data_AF-A0A4P9W019-F1
#
_entry.id   AF-A0A4P9W019-F1
#
_cell.length_a   1.000
_cell.length_b   1.000
_cell.length_c   1.000
_cell.angle_alpha   90.00
_cell.angle_beta   90.00
_cell.angle_gamma   90.00
#
_symmetry.space_group_name_H-M   'P 1'
#
loop_
_entity.id
_entity.type
_entity.pdbx_description
1 polymer ?
#
loop_
_entity_poly.entity_id
_entity_poly.type
_entity_poly.pdbx_seq_one_letter_code
_entity_poly.pdbx_strand_id
1 'polypeptide(L)'
;MAGADPFEIYNVGPLRIPRYKLALYVIFGYVGVTTAVIQYKKRQPPTPIKFDGPEEEDYVKRYIKHMSAEAKKPELLRRPF
;
A
#
# COMPACT_ATOMS: atom_id res chain seq x y z
N MET A 1 1.31 -3.92 -38.91
CA MET A 1 0.71 -3.47 -37.64
C MET A 1 -0.75 -3.18 -37.92
N ALA A 2 -1.68 -3.99 -37.38
CA ALA A 2 -3.10 -3.78 -37.62
C ALA A 2 -3.57 -2.56 -36.79
N GLY A 3 -3.67 -1.40 -37.46
CA GLY A 3 -4.29 -0.20 -36.89
C GLY A 3 -5.78 -0.44 -36.80
N ALA A 4 -6.24 -0.96 -35.66
CA ALA A 4 -7.66 -1.10 -35.42
C ALA A 4 -8.31 0.26 -35.18
N ASP A 5 -9.46 0.50 -35.81
CA ASP A 5 -10.19 1.75 -35.69
C ASP A 5 -10.63 1.99 -34.23
N PRO A 6 -10.18 3.08 -33.58
CA PRO A 6 -10.55 3.37 -32.20
C PRO A 6 -12.06 3.62 -32.01
N PHE A 7 -12.80 3.91 -33.08
CA PHE A 7 -14.25 4.14 -33.06
C PHE A 7 -15.06 2.86 -33.26
N GLU A 8 -14.41 1.72 -33.48
CA GLU A 8 -15.07 0.42 -33.59
C GLU A 8 -15.92 0.15 -32.34
N ILE A 9 -17.19 -0.18 -32.55
CA ILE A 9 -18.15 -0.37 -31.45
C ILE A 9 -18.16 -1.83 -31.05
N TYR A 10 -17.86 -2.11 -29.79
CA TYR A 10 -18.09 -3.41 -29.18
C TYR A 10 -19.47 -3.47 -28.55
N ASN A 11 -20.18 -4.57 -28.82
CA ASN A 11 -21.41 -4.91 -28.12
C ASN A 11 -21.04 -5.71 -26.87
N VAL A 12 -21.15 -5.09 -25.71
CA VAL A 12 -20.93 -5.74 -24.40
C VAL A 12 -22.29 -5.86 -23.71
N GLY A 13 -22.93 -7.02 -23.83
CA GLY A 13 -24.30 -7.22 -23.37
C GLY A 13 -25.28 -6.31 -24.13
N PRO A 14 -26.14 -5.52 -23.47
CA PRO A 14 -27.04 -4.56 -24.13
C PRO A 14 -26.35 -3.25 -24.53
N LEU A 15 -25.09 -3.02 -24.13
CA LEU A 15 -24.41 -1.75 -24.31
C LEU A 15 -23.49 -1.75 -25.54
N ARG A 16 -23.58 -0.68 -26.33
CA ARG A 16 -22.72 -0.39 -27.48
C ARG A 16 -21.63 0.59 -27.07
N ILE A 17 -20.40 0.10 -26.91
CA ILE A 17 -19.29 0.89 -26.35
C ILE A 17 -18.18 0.99 -27.40
N PRO A 18 -17.74 2.20 -27.78
CA PRO A 18 -16.57 2.40 -28.61
C PRO A 18 -15.31 1.79 -27.97
N ARG A 19 -14.44 1.21 -28.79
CA ARG A 19 -13.20 0.54 -28.41
C ARG A 19 -12.32 1.36 -27.49
N TYR A 20 -12.15 2.66 -27.77
CA TYR A 20 -11.36 3.54 -26.91
C TYR A 20 -11.95 3.68 -25.49
N LYS A 21 -13.29 3.71 -25.34
CA LYS A 21 -13.94 3.78 -24.01
C LYS A 21 -13.76 2.48 -23.25
N LEU A 22 -13.83 1.35 -23.94
CA LEU A 22 -13.61 0.04 -23.34
C LEU A 22 -12.16 -0.09 -22.82
N ALA A 23 -11.18 0.34 -23.61
CA ALA A 23 -9.79 0.42 -23.18
C ALA A 23 -9.62 1.33 -21.96
N LEU A 24 -10.27 2.50 -21.95
CA LEU A 24 -10.25 3.40 -20.79
C LEU A 24 -10.84 2.74 -19.54
N TYR A 25 -11.99 2.05 -19.65
CA TYR A 25 -12.58 1.36 -18.50
C TYR A 25 -11.65 0.29 -17.92
N VAL A 26 -10.93 -0.45 -18.76
CA VAL A 26 -9.92 -1.43 -18.31
C VAL A 26 -8.79 -0.73 -17.55
N ILE A 27 -8.27 0.38 -18.08
CA ILE A 27 -7.21 1.15 -17.43
C ILE A 27 -7.69 1.70 -16.08
N PHE A 28 -8.86 2.34 -16.04
CA PHE A 28 -9.43 2.88 -14.80
C PHE A 28 -9.71 1.78 -13.78
N GLY A 29 -10.24 0.63 -14.21
CA GLY A 29 -10.47 -0.52 -13.34
C GLY A 29 -9.16 -1.03 -12.73
N TYR A 30 -8.12 -1.21 -13.54
CA TYR A 30 -6.81 -1.66 -13.06
C TYR A 30 -6.17 -0.67 -12.09
N VAL A 31 -6.20 0.63 -12.40
CA VAL A 31 -5.67 1.68 -11.50
C VAL A 31 -6.47 1.73 -10.19
N GLY A 32 -7.80 1.61 -10.26
CA GLY A 32 -8.65 1.56 -9.07
C GLY A 32 -8.33 0.38 -8.15
N VAL A 33 -8.21 -0.83 -8.72
CA VAL A 33 -7.88 -2.04 -7.94
C VAL A 33 -6.47 -1.95 -7.34
N THR A 34 -5.47 -1.54 -8.11
CA THR A 34 -4.08 -1.44 -7.63
C THR A 34 -3.95 -0.41 -6.51
N THR A 35 -4.56 0.76 -6.66
CA THR A 35 -4.54 1.80 -5.61
C THR A 35 -5.28 1.35 -4.36
N ALA A 36 -6.43 0.67 -4.50
CA ALA A 36 -7.15 0.10 -3.37
C ALA A 36 -6.30 -0.94 -2.61
N VAL A 37 -5.61 -1.85 -3.33
CA VAL A 37 -4.72 -2.85 -2.71
C VAL A 37 -3.55 -2.19 -1.98
N ILE A 38 -2.94 -1.16 -2.57
CA ILE A 38 -1.84 -0.43 -1.93
C ILE A 38 -2.32 0.26 -0.65
N GLN A 39 -3.46 0.94 -0.70
CA GLN A 39 -4.04 1.60 0.48
C GLN A 39 -4.43 0.58 1.55
N TYR A 40 -5.00 -0.55 1.15
CA TYR A 40 -5.38 -1.62 2.06
C TYR A 40 -4.14 -2.18 2.79
N LYS A 41 -3.06 -2.51 2.06
CA LYS A 41 -1.80 -2.96 2.66
C LYS A 41 -1.17 -1.92 3.58
N LYS A 42 -1.24 -0.62 3.23
CA LYS A 42 -0.74 0.47 4.09
C LYS A 42 -1.52 0.61 5.39
N ARG A 43 -2.81 0.25 5.40
CA ARG A 43 -3.67 0.32 6.58
C ARG A 43 -3.67 -0.97 7.40
N GLN A 44 -3.09 -2.05 6.87
CA GLN A 44 -2.95 -3.27 7.64
C GLN A 44 -1.98 -3.04 8.81
N PRO A 45 -2.31 -3.55 10.01
CA PRO A 45 -1.38 -3.51 11.11
C PRO A 45 -0.08 -4.25 10.71
N PRO A 46 1.08 -3.80 11.21
CA PRO A 46 2.34 -4.49 10.97
C PRO A 46 2.19 -5.96 11.40
N THR A 47 2.78 -6.87 10.63
CA THR A 47 2.77 -8.30 10.96
C THR A 47 3.28 -8.49 12.38
N PRO A 48 2.65 -9.37 13.18
CA PRO A 48 3.09 -9.63 14.54
C PRO A 48 4.57 -10.00 14.53
N ILE A 49 5.37 -9.30 15.31
CA ILE A 49 6.77 -9.65 15.52
C ILE A 49 6.76 -11.03 16.19
N LYS A 50 7.29 -12.04 15.50
CA LYS A 50 7.51 -13.36 16.08
C LYS A 50 8.87 -13.29 16.77
N PHE A 51 8.89 -13.58 18.06
CA PHE A 51 10.12 -13.72 18.84
C PHE A 51 10.46 -15.20 18.90
N ASP A 52 11.74 -15.54 18.73
CA ASP A 52 12.17 -16.95 18.75
C ASP A 52 12.23 -17.51 20.17
N GLY A 53 12.17 -16.65 21.20
CA GLY A 53 12.10 -17.04 22.60
C GLY A 53 11.69 -15.92 23.57
N PRO A 54 11.40 -16.26 24.84
CA PRO A 54 10.92 -15.32 25.85
C PRO A 54 11.97 -14.27 26.25
N GLU A 55 13.26 -14.58 26.14
CA GLU A 55 14.35 -13.65 26.46
C GLU A 55 14.46 -12.51 25.43
N GLU A 56 14.24 -12.83 24.15
CA GLU A 56 14.29 -11.85 23.06
C GLU A 56 13.10 -10.89 23.13
N GLU A 57 11.91 -11.42 23.45
CA GLU A 57 10.71 -10.60 23.68
C GLU A 57 10.93 -9.60 24.83
N ASP A 58 11.56 -10.05 25.91
CA ASP A 58 11.80 -9.22 27.10
C ASP A 58 12.87 -8.15 26.85
N TYR A 59 13.92 -8.48 26.09
CA TYR A 59 14.91 -7.51 25.63
C TYR A 59 14.28 -6.42 24.74
N VAL A 60 13.49 -6.83 23.74
CA VAL A 60 12.85 -5.89 22.80
C VAL A 60 11.87 -4.97 23.52
N LYS A 61 11.08 -5.49 24.47
CA LYS A 61 10.19 -4.67 25.32
C LYS A 61 10.97 -3.62 26.12
N ARG A 62 12.09 -4.00 26.75
CA ARG A 62 12.93 -3.05 27.50
C ARG A 62 13.53 -1.99 26.59
N TYR A 63 14.01 -2.39 25.41
CA TYR A 63 14.58 -1.47 24.42
C TYR A 63 13.54 -0.48 23.89
N ILE A 64 12.34 -0.93 23.52
CA ILE A 64 11.24 -0.06 23.08
C ILE A 64 10.88 0.94 24.19
N LYS A 65 10.80 0.48 25.44
CA LYS A 65 10.52 1.35 26.59
C LYS A 65 11.60 2.42 26.78
N HIS A 66 12.88 2.04 26.67
CA HIS A 66 14.01 2.96 26.74
C HIS A 66 13.94 4.01 25.62
N MET A 67 13.82 3.57 24.37
CA MET A 67 13.74 4.45 23.20
C MET A 67 12.54 5.39 23.26
N SER A 68 11.39 4.92 23.76
CA SER A 68 10.20 5.76 23.94
C SER A 68 10.40 6.86 24.99
N ALA A 69 11.20 6.60 26.02
CA ALA A 69 11.56 7.59 27.03
C ALA A 69 12.59 8.60 26.49
N GLU A 70 13.56 8.15 25.70
CA GLU A 70 14.52 9.03 25.03
C GLU A 70 13.86 9.91 23.96
N ALA A 71 12.93 9.36 23.19
CA ALA A 71 12.13 10.09 22.21
C ALA A 71 11.15 11.09 22.83
N LYS A 72 11.06 11.18 24.17
CA LYS A 72 10.35 12.26 24.88
C LYS A 72 11.27 13.36 25.40
N LYS A 73 12.58 13.13 25.44
CA LYS A 73 13.56 14.16 25.85
C LYS A 73 13.59 15.28 24.79
N PRO A 74 13.82 16.56 25.13
CA PRO A 74 14.01 17.61 24.12
C PRO A 74 15.22 17.32 23.22
N GLU A 75 15.18 17.72 21.94
CA GLU A 75 16.19 17.38 20.92
C GLU A 75 17.63 17.72 21.32
N LEU A 76 17.81 18.81 22.07
CA LEU A 76 19.12 19.25 22.60
C LEU A 76 19.77 18.25 23.56
N LEU A 77 19.00 17.33 24.16
CA LEU A 77 19.49 16.28 25.05
C LEU A 77 19.59 14.91 24.36
N ARG A 78 19.22 14.80 23.06
CA ARG A 78 19.23 13.53 22.32
C ARG A 78 20.50 13.30 21.47
N ARG A 79 21.26 14.35 21.15
CA ARG A 79 22.50 14.21 20.39
C ARG A 79 23.69 14.56 21.30
N PRO A 80 24.73 13.70 21.39
CA PRO A 80 26.01 14.15 21.93
C PRO A 80 26.55 15.21 20.96
N PHE A 81 26.92 16.37 21.52
CA PHE A 81 27.59 17.44 20.78
C PHE A 81 28.96 16.97 20.29
#